data_AF-A0A6A1QL66-F1
#
_entry.id   AF-A0A6A1QL66-F1
#
_cell.length_a   1.000
_cell.length_b   1.000
_cell.length_c   1.000
_cell.angle_alpha   90.00
_cell.angle_beta   90.00
_cell.angle_gamma   90.00
#
_symmetry.space_group_name_H-M   'P 1'
#
loop_
_entity.id
_entity.type
_entity.pdbx_description
1 polymer ?
#
loop_
_entity_poly.entity_id
_entity_poly.type
_entity_poly.pdbx_seq_one_letter_code
_entity_poly.pdbx_strand_id
1 'polypeptide(L)' 'MKDRVHDDLISEFPHKFGFCVQHTTWPRHDDEVDGQDYHFVVSREQMEKDIQDKFIEAGQFNGNLYGTSI' A
#
# COMPACT_ATOMS: atom_id res chain seq x y z
N MET A 1 -8.35 -9.16 16.22
CA MET A 1 -9.77 -8.77 16.41
C MET A 1 -10.18 -7.69 15.41
N LYS A 2 -9.33 -6.70 15.11
CA LYS A 2 -9.57 -5.68 14.07
C LYS A 2 -9.60 -6.26 12.65
N ASP A 3 -8.69 -7.18 12.34
CA ASP A 3 -8.56 -7.74 10.98
C ASP A 3 -9.81 -8.49 10.53
N ARG A 4 -10.40 -9.27 11.44
CA ARG A 4 -11.67 -9.98 11.18
C ARG A 4 -12.83 -9.03 10.85
N VAL A 5 -12.93 -7.90 11.55
CA VAL A 5 -13.99 -6.90 11.28
C VAL A 5 -13.77 -6.27 9.91
N HIS A 6 -12.52 -6.03 9.52
CA HIS A 6 -12.19 -5.48 8.22
C HIS A 6 -12.60 -6.43 7.08
N ASP A 7 -12.24 -7.71 7.21
CA ASP A 7 -12.56 -8.74 6.24
C ASP A 7 -14.09 -8.96 6.13
N ASP A 8 -14.78 -9.01 7.27
CA ASP A 8 -16.24 -9.15 7.32
C ASP A 8 -16.93 -7.95 6.64
N LEU A 9 -16.47 -6.70 6.88
CA LEU A 9 -17.06 -5.50 6.26
C LEU A 9 -16.89 -5.47 4.74
N ILE A 10 -15.74 -5.89 4.22
CA ILE A 10 -15.48 -5.94 2.79
C ILE A 10 -16.27 -7.06 2.13
N SER A 11 -16.38 -8.21 2.80
CA SER A 11 -17.15 -9.35 2.29
C SER A 11 -18.66 -9.05 2.26
N GLU A 12 -19.20 -8.43 3.31
CA GLU A 12 -20.64 -8.17 3.44
C GLU A 12 -21.09 -6.94 2.65
N PHE A 13 -20.24 -5.91 2.52
CA PHE A 13 -20.58 -4.67 1.83
C PHE A 13 -19.49 -4.21 0.84
N PRO A 14 -19.21 -5.01 -0.22
CA PRO A 14 -18.12 -4.75 -1.16
C PRO A 14 -18.30 -3.48 -2.01
N HIS A 15 -19.52 -2.94 -2.06
CA HIS A 15 -19.83 -1.67 -2.75
C HIS A 15 -19.66 -0.44 -1.84
N LYS A 16 -19.38 -0.64 -0.55
CA LYS A 16 -19.19 0.44 0.44
C LYS A 16 -17.78 0.47 1.03
N PHE A 17 -17.15 -0.69 1.18
CA PHE A 17 -15.82 -0.83 1.75
C PHE A 17 -14.89 -1.52 0.74
N GLY A 18 -13.62 -1.14 0.79
CA GLY A 18 -12.57 -1.73 -0.02
C GLY A 18 -11.22 -1.51 0.63
N PHE A 19 -10.21 -2.22 0.11
CA PHE A 19 -8.83 -2.01 0.50
C PHE A 19 -8.26 -0.79 -0.23
N CYS A 20 -7.36 -0.07 0.45
CA CYS A 20 -6.45 0.84 -0.23
C CYS A 20 -5.22 0.05 -0.69
N VAL A 21 -4.68 0.41 -1.85
CA VAL A 21 -3.44 -0.18 -2.38
C VAL A 21 -2.27 0.65 -1.88
N GLN A 22 -1.31 0.00 -1.23
CA GLN A 22 -0.15 0.68 -0.67
C GLN A 22 0.92 0.89 -1.73
N HIS A 23 1.83 1.83 -1.51
CA HIS A 23 3.04 2.01 -2.33
C HIS A 23 4.20 1.23 -1.72
N THR A 24 5.09 0.72 -2.56
CA THR A 24 6.34 0.09 -2.12
C THR A 24 7.51 0.39 -3.03
N THR A 25 8.74 0.44 -2.50
CA THR A 25 9.97 0.42 -3.31
C THR A 25 10.49 -0.99 -3.58
N TRP A 26 9.79 -2.03 -3.11
CA TRP A 26 10.14 -3.41 -3.47
C TRP A 26 10.00 -3.54 -5.00
N PRO A 27 11.02 -4.07 -5.71
CA PRO A 27 10.85 -4.46 -7.10
C PRO A 27 9.68 -5.43 -7.31
N ARG A 28 8.76 -5.10 -8.22
CA ARG A 28 7.64 -5.96 -8.62
C ARG A 28 8.15 -7.30 -9.17
N HIS A 29 7.58 -8.41 -8.68
CA HIS A 29 7.76 -9.74 -9.24
C HIS A 29 6.85 -9.99 -10.45
N ASP A 30 7.17 -11.00 -11.27
CA ASP A 30 6.43 -11.25 -12.53
C ASP A 30 4.97 -11.64 -12.31
N ASP A 31 4.64 -12.22 -11.16
CA ASP A 31 3.30 -12.62 -10.72
C ASP A 31 2.51 -11.51 -10.01
N GLU A 32 3.13 -10.35 -9.77
CA GLU A 32 2.48 -9.20 -9.12
C GLU A 32 1.97 -8.16 -10.12
N VAL A 33 0.89 -7.48 -9.78
CA VAL A 33 0.19 -6.50 -10.61
C VAL A 33 0.26 -5.12 -9.96
N ASP A 34 0.82 -4.15 -10.70
CA ASP A 34 0.88 -2.75 -10.27
C ASP A 34 -0.53 -2.15 -10.13
N GLY A 35 -0.78 -1.48 -9.01
CA GLY A 35 -2.08 -0.92 -8.65
C GLY A 35 -3.10 -1.94 -8.15
N GLN A 36 -2.72 -3.20 -7.98
CA GLN A 36 -3.52 -4.21 -7.29
C GLN A 36 -2.80 -4.72 -6.04
N ASP A 37 -1.59 -5.24 -6.19
CA ASP A 37 -0.79 -5.73 -5.06
C ASP A 37 -0.14 -4.57 -4.32
N TYR A 38 0.58 -3.73 -5.07
CA TYR A 38 1.13 -2.45 -4.62
C TYR A 38 1.19 -1.46 -5.79
N HIS A 39 1.36 -0.19 -5.47
CA HIS A 39 1.94 0.80 -6.37
C HIS A 39 3.47 0.72 -6.28
N PHE A 40 4.10 0.15 -7.29
CA PHE A 40 5.55 -0.09 -7.28
C PHE A 40 6.31 1.18 -7.68
N VAL A 41 6.97 1.79 -6.70
CA VAL A 41 7.74 3.02 -6.87
C VAL A 41 9.20 2.69 -7.22
N VAL A 42 9.59 3.00 -8.45
CA VAL A 42 10.93 2.69 -8.97
C VAL A 42 12.04 3.47 -8.26
N SER A 43 11.79 4.74 -7.89
CA SER A 43 12.78 5.59 -7.24
C SER A 43 12.53 5.71 -5.76
N ARG A 44 13.41 5.09 -4.95
CA ARG A 44 13.38 5.22 -3.49
C ARG A 44 13.48 6.68 -3.06
N GLU A 45 14.40 7.44 -3.64
CA GLU A 45 14.61 8.85 -3.31
C GLU A 45 13.35 9.70 -3.57
N GLN A 46 12.60 9.37 -4.61
CA GLN A 46 11.33 10.04 -4.90
C GLN A 46 10.29 9.70 -3.83
N MET A 47 10.18 8.42 -3.44
CA MET A 47 9.27 8.01 -2.36
C MET A 47 9.63 8.67 -1.02
N GLU A 48 10.92 8.79 -0.68
CA GLU A 48 11.38 9.47 0.55
C GLU A 48 10.97 10.95 0.60
N LYS A 49 10.99 11.65 -0.55
CA LYS A 49 10.48 13.02 -0.65
C LYS A 49 8.96 13.06 -0.52
N ASP A 50 8.27 12.18 -1.21
CA ASP A 50 6.81 12.14 -1.21
C ASP A 50 6.23 11.77 0.16
N ILE A 51 6.95 10.97 0.98
CA ILE A 51 6.55 10.60 2.34
C ILE A 51 6.28 11.82 3.23
N GLN A 52 6.91 12.98 2.96
CA GLN A 52 6.73 14.18 3.78
C GLN A 52 5.34 14.80 3.66
N ASP A 53 4.70 14.70 2.49
CA ASP A 53 3.48 15.47 2.18
C ASP A 53 2.36 14.64 1.52
N LYS A 54 2.65 13.42 1.03
CA LYS A 54 1.71 12.62 0.24
C LYS A 54 1.28 11.31 0.89
N PHE A 55 1.81 11.00 2.08
CA PHE A 55 1.55 9.74 2.78
C PHE A 55 0.95 9.99 4.16
N ILE A 56 -0.12 9.26 4.49
CA ILE A 56 -0.73 9.26 5.83
C ILE A 56 0.02 8.32 6.79
N GLU A 57 0.67 7.29 6.24
CA GLU A 57 1.49 6.34 6.96
C GLU A 57 2.62 5.87 6.04
N ALA A 58 3.84 5.80 6.56
CA ALA A 58 4.98 5.24 5.86
C ALA A 58 5.93 4.54 6.83
N GLY A 59 6.59 3.49 6.36
CA GLY A 59 7.53 2.69 7.13
C GLY A 59 8.56 1.98 6.25
N GLN A 60 9.53 1.32 6.89
CA GLN A 60 10.56 0.55 6.20
C GLN A 60 10.56 -0.89 6.71
N PHE A 61 10.62 -1.84 5.78
CA PHE A 61 10.74 -3.27 6.09
C PHE A 61 11.68 -3.95 5.08
N ASN A 62 12.62 -4.77 5.58
CA ASN A 62 13.65 -5.43 4.77
C ASN A 62 14.38 -4.50 3.79
N GLY A 63 14.62 -3.25 4.20
CA GLY A 63 15.27 -2.25 3.38
C GLY A 63 14.35 -1.52 2.41
N ASN A 64 13.15 -2.01 2.12
CA ASN A 64 12.17 -1.36 1.23
C ASN A 64 11.23 -0.42 2.00
N LEU A 65 10.80 0.65 1.34
CA LEU A 65 9.79 1.56 1.89
C LEU A 65 8.39 1.05 1.55
N TYR A 66 7.45 1.30 2.44
CA TYR A 66 6.03 1.04 2.27
C TYR A 66 5.25 2.25 2.76
N GLY A 67 4.10 2.54 2.16
CA GLY A 67 3.24 3.59 2.67
C GLY A 67 1.84 3.61 2.08
N THR A 68 0.92 4.18 2.85
CA THR A 68 -0.44 4.49 2.41
C THR A 68 -0.49 5.97 2.07
N SER A 69 -0.80 6.29 0.81
CA SER A 69 -0.91 7.67 0.34
C SER A 69 -2.23 8.32 0.81
N ILE A 70 -2.27 9.66 0.77
CA ILE A 70 -3.49 10.46 1.01
C ILE A 70 -4.52 10.24 -0.10
#